data_AF-A0A1D1XIQ6-F1
#
_entry.id   AF-A0A1D1XIQ6-F1
#
_cell.length_a   1.000
_cell.length_b   1.000
_cell.length_c   1.000
_cell.angle_alpha   90.00
_cell.angle_beta   90.00
_cell.angle_gamma   90.00
#
_symmetry.space_group_name_H-M   'P 1'
#
loop_
_entity.id
_entity.type
_entity.pdbx_description
1 polymer ?
#
loop_
_entity_poly.entity_id
_entity_poly.type
_entity_poly.pdbx_seq_one_letter_code
_entity_poly.pdbx_strand_id
1 'polypeptide(L)'
;LRDIFVLKTGEIDVDENLIKSLDDFKKYFPLAEELKAGSSKKTKFGVVFDLDNPSGDYLMRINVLPNSKVVFQIASYDNVQDRAATVLQTLVALFKDPQ
;
A
#
# COMPACT_ATOMS: atom_id res chain seq x y z
N LEU A 1 8.09 -24.10 7.04
CA LEU A 1 8.23 -22.69 6.62
C LEU A 1 6.83 -22.23 6.22
N ARG A 2 6.37 -21.06 6.69
CA ARG A 2 5.09 -20.50 6.22
C ARG A 2 5.33 -19.83 4.88
N ASP A 3 4.44 -20.03 3.93
CA ASP A 3 4.53 -19.38 2.62
C ASP A 3 4.13 -17.92 2.75
N ILE A 4 4.87 -17.05 2.05
CA ILE A 4 4.57 -15.62 1.96
C ILE A 4 3.92 -15.37 0.60
N PHE A 5 2.73 -14.79 0.63
CA PHE A 5 1.99 -14.37 -0.56
C PHE A 5 2.10 -12.86 -0.73
N VAL A 6 2.22 -12.42 -1.99
CA VAL A 6 2.22 -11.00 -2.35
C VAL A 6 1.02 -10.72 -3.24
N LEU A 7 0.09 -9.93 -2.71
CA LEU A 7 -1.03 -9.40 -3.46
C LEU A 7 -0.68 -8.00 -3.98
N LYS A 8 -1.20 -7.65 -5.16
CA LYS A 8 -0.90 -6.39 -5.83
C LYS A 8 -2.12 -5.90 -6.60
N THR A 9 -2.35 -4.60 -6.57
CA THR A 9 -3.38 -3.95 -7.39
C THR A 9 -2.87 -3.66 -8.80
N GLY A 10 -3.79 -3.38 -9.72
CA GLY A 10 -3.47 -2.64 -10.95
C GLY A 10 -3.00 -1.20 -10.63
N GLU A 11 -2.72 -0.43 -11.68
CA GLU A 11 -2.60 1.02 -11.53
C GLU A 11 -3.97 1.59 -11.17
N ILE A 12 -4.03 2.37 -10.09
CA ILE A 12 -5.24 3.04 -9.62
C ILE A 12 -5.02 4.52 -9.82
N ASP A 13 -5.91 5.17 -10.55
CA ASP A 13 -5.99 6.63 -10.57
C ASP A 13 -6.43 7.10 -9.18
N VAL A 14 -5.61 7.93 -8.54
CA VAL A 14 -5.94 8.49 -7.23
C VAL A 14 -6.54 9.88 -7.39
N ASP A 15 -7.48 10.21 -6.51
CA ASP A 15 -8.02 11.57 -6.46
C ASP A 15 -6.88 12.56 -6.15
N GLU A 16 -6.58 13.43 -7.12
CA GLU A 16 -5.57 14.48 -6.99
C GLU A 16 -5.92 15.48 -5.89
N ASN A 17 -7.16 15.52 -5.39
CA ASN A 17 -7.50 16.34 -4.22
C ASN A 17 -7.02 15.71 -2.90
N LEU A 18 -6.93 14.39 -2.83
CA LEU A 18 -6.43 13.67 -1.66
C LEU A 18 -4.92 13.49 -1.66
N ILE A 19 -4.38 13.10 -2.82
CA ILE A 19 -2.99 12.70 -2.98
C ILE A 19 -2.38 13.50 -4.12
N LYS A 20 -1.68 14.59 -3.78
CA LYS A 20 -0.94 15.44 -4.75
C LYS A 20 0.54 15.11 -4.76
N SER A 21 1.01 14.59 -3.64
CA SER A 21 2.42 14.43 -3.36
C SER A 21 2.67 13.20 -2.52
N LEU A 22 3.95 12.87 -2.44
CA LEU A 22 4.44 11.84 -1.55
C LEU A 22 4.02 12.03 -0.09
N ASP A 23 4.10 13.26 0.39
CA ASP A 23 3.89 13.55 1.81
C ASP A 23 2.41 13.47 2.19
N ASP A 24 1.49 13.52 1.21
CA ASP A 24 0.07 13.29 1.46
C ASP A 24 -0.20 11.85 1.90
N PHE A 25 0.54 10.87 1.38
CA PHE A 25 0.42 9.48 1.82
C PHE A 25 0.80 9.28 3.29
N LYS A 26 1.76 10.07 3.82
CA LYS A 26 2.15 9.99 5.23
C LYS A 26 1.04 10.44 6.19
N LYS A 27 0.05 11.20 5.72
CA LYS A 27 -1.13 11.56 6.51
C LYS A 27 -2.01 10.34 6.81
N TYR A 28 -2.08 9.40 5.88
CA TYR A 28 -2.85 8.16 6.00
C TYR A 28 -2.01 7.00 6.56
N PHE A 29 -0.71 7.02 6.31
CA PHE A 29 0.25 6.02 6.77
C PHE A 29 1.39 6.68 7.55
N PRO A 30 1.16 7.10 8.80
CA PRO A 30 2.17 7.81 9.59
C PRO A 30 3.42 6.99 9.87
N LEU A 31 3.31 5.65 9.84
CA LEU A 31 4.43 4.71 9.99
C LEU A 31 5.11 4.35 8.64
N ALA A 32 4.75 5.02 7.54
CA ALA A 32 5.35 4.74 6.25
C ALA A 32 6.78 5.27 6.17
N GLU A 33 7.71 4.38 5.84
CA GLU A 33 9.09 4.73 5.55
C GLU A 33 9.32 4.76 4.04
N GLU A 34 10.08 5.75 3.58
CA GLU A 34 10.48 5.82 2.18
C GLU A 34 11.52 4.72 1.88
N LEU A 35 11.18 3.83 0.96
CA LEU A 35 12.09 2.80 0.48
C LEU A 35 12.98 3.43 -0.59
N LYS A 36 14.20 3.83 -0.19
CA LYS A 36 15.22 4.31 -1.11
C LYS A 36 15.62 3.19 -2.08
N ALA A 37 14.96 3.11 -3.22
CA ALA A 37 15.35 2.23 -4.32
C ALA A 37 16.23 3.03 -5.30
N GLY A 38 17.46 2.56 -5.53
CA GLY A 38 18.43 3.19 -6.42
C GLY A 38 17.82 3.64 -7.76
N SER A 39 18.12 4.89 -8.13
CA SER A 39 17.92 5.55 -9.44
C SER A 39 16.54 5.50 -10.12
N SER A 40 15.47 4.99 -9.50
CA SER A 40 14.16 4.95 -10.16
C SER A 40 13.41 6.27 -9.98
N LYS A 41 12.92 6.87 -11.08
CA LYS A 41 11.97 8.02 -11.14
C LYS A 41 10.61 7.76 -10.44
N LYS A 42 10.49 6.65 -9.70
CA LYS A 42 9.28 6.19 -9.03
C LYS A 42 9.56 6.17 -7.56
N THR A 43 8.65 6.74 -6.79
CA THR A 43 8.80 6.74 -5.35
C THR A 43 8.06 5.56 -4.74
N LYS A 44 8.68 4.98 -3.72
CA LYS A 44 8.25 3.73 -3.10
C LYS A 44 8.22 3.92 -1.61
N PHE A 45 7.13 3.51 -0.98
CA PHE A 45 7.02 3.45 0.47
C PHE A 45 6.88 2.01 0.94
N GLY A 46 7.39 1.76 2.13
CA GLY A 46 7.21 0.54 2.89
C GLY A 46 6.43 0.90 4.16
N VAL A 47 5.40 0.12 4.44
CA VAL A 47 4.62 0.24 5.66
C VAL A 47 4.56 -1.14 6.29
N VAL A 48 5.00 -1.25 7.53
CA VAL A 48 4.73 -2.43 8.36
C VAL A 48 3.57 -2.07 9.26
N PHE A 49 2.55 -2.92 9.29
CA PHE A 49 1.38 -2.69 10.12
C PHE A 49 0.78 -4.02 10.56
N ASP A 50 0.12 -3.97 11.71
CA ASP A 50 -0.60 -5.08 12.30
C ASP A 50 -2.09 -4.75 12.34
N LEU A 51 -2.94 -5.75 12.13
CA LEU A 51 -4.39 -5.58 12.17
C LEU A 51 -4.95 -6.15 13.48
N ASP A 52 -4.80 -5.45 14.62
CA ASP A 52 -5.40 -5.65 15.96
C ASP A 52 -5.67 -7.10 16.43
N ASN A 53 -4.96 -8.07 15.85
CA ASN A 53 -5.20 -9.48 15.99
C ASN A 53 -3.83 -10.15 15.80
N PRO A 54 -3.33 -10.94 16.78
CA PRO A 54 -1.92 -11.35 16.88
C PRO A 54 -1.45 -12.35 15.80
N SER A 55 -2.12 -12.43 14.65
CA SER A 55 -1.98 -13.52 13.67
C SER A 55 -1.17 -13.18 12.42
N GLY A 56 -0.68 -11.95 12.25
CA GLY A 56 0.20 -11.66 11.11
C GLY A 56 0.67 -10.22 11.02
N ASP A 57 1.97 -10.07 10.84
CA ASP A 57 2.61 -8.84 10.40
C ASP A 57 2.38 -8.70 8.88
N TYR A 58 1.96 -7.52 8.44
CA TYR A 58 1.79 -7.21 7.02
C TYR A 58 2.89 -6.25 6.58
N LEU A 59 3.42 -6.48 5.39
CA LEU A 59 4.32 -5.53 4.74
C LEU A 59 3.65 -4.98 3.49
N MET A 60 3.30 -3.70 3.53
CA MET A 60 2.74 -2.99 2.39
C MET A 60 3.80 -2.19 1.67
N ARG A 61 3.73 -2.22 0.35
CA ARG A 61 4.50 -1.34 -0.53
C ARG A 61 3.56 -0.48 -1.37
N ILE A 62 3.77 0.83 -1.32
CA ILE A 62 3.04 1.83 -2.11
C ILE A 62 3.99 2.35 -3.18
N ASN A 63 3.62 2.24 -4.45
CA ASN A 63 4.39 2.85 -5.53
C ASN A 63 3.58 4.01 -6.12
N VAL A 64 4.12 5.23 -6.01
CA VAL A 64 3.52 6.43 -6.60
C VAL A 64 4.13 6.66 -7.98
N LEU A 65 3.28 6.80 -9.00
CA LEU A 65 3.66 7.00 -10.40
C LEU A 65 3.50 8.48 -10.79
N PRO A 66 4.23 8.96 -11.83
CA PRO A 66 4.23 10.38 -12.21
C PRO A 66 2.90 10.96 -12.73
N ASN A 67 1.85 10.15 -12.89
CA ASN A 67 0.57 10.49 -13.51
C ASN A 67 -0.61 10.38 -12.53
N SER A 68 -0.38 10.70 -11.25
CA SER A 68 -1.40 10.58 -10.19
C SER A 68 -1.98 9.16 -10.11
N LYS A 69 -1.12 8.17 -10.36
CA LYS A 69 -1.48 6.75 -10.21
C LYS A 69 -0.68 6.09 -9.12
N VAL A 70 -1.31 5.17 -8.43
CA VAL A 70 -0.71 4.41 -7.34
C VAL A 70 -0.91 2.93 -7.54
N VAL A 71 0.06 2.16 -7.06
CA VAL A 71 0.00 0.70 -7.00
C VAL A 71 0.28 0.26 -5.57
N PHE A 72 -0.70 -0.38 -4.95
CA PHE A 72 -0.57 -0.99 -3.63
C PHE A 72 -0.17 -2.46 -3.76
N GLN A 73 0.70 -2.90 -2.86
CA GLN A 73 1.12 -4.29 -2.73
C GLN A 73 1.13 -4.64 -1.26
N ILE A 74 0.64 -5.82 -0.89
CA ILE A 74 0.72 -6.33 0.48
C ILE A 74 1.32 -7.73 0.44
N ALA A 75 2.36 -7.93 1.23
CA ALA A 75 2.93 -9.23 1.54
C ALA A 75 2.38 -9.70 2.90
N SER A 76 1.94 -10.94 2.96
CA SER A 76 1.41 -11.57 4.17
C SER A 76 1.66 -13.08 4.17
N TYR A 77 1.50 -13.72 5.33
CA TYR A 77 1.44 -15.17 5.40
C TYR A 77 0.14 -15.72 4.78
N ASP A 78 0.19 -16.98 4.36
CA ASP A 78 -0.92 -17.75 3.77
C ASP A 78 -2.22 -17.71 4.60
N ASN A 79 -2.12 -17.87 5.91
CA ASN A 79 -3.24 -17.94 6.85
C ASN A 79 -4.03 -16.62 6.99
N VAL A 80 -3.54 -15.52 6.42
CA VAL A 80 -4.17 -14.20 6.47
C VAL A 80 -4.30 -13.54 5.09
N GLN A 81 -4.12 -14.30 4.01
CA GLN A 81 -4.18 -13.80 2.63
C GLN A 81 -5.52 -13.11 2.31
N ASP A 82 -6.66 -13.66 2.74
CA ASP A 82 -7.97 -13.05 2.52
C ASP A 82 -8.11 -11.69 3.20
N ARG A 83 -7.50 -11.52 4.37
CA ARG A 83 -7.46 -10.22 5.06
C ARG A 83 -6.60 -9.22 4.29
N ALA A 84 -5.44 -9.64 3.80
CA ALA A 84 -4.60 -8.81 2.94
C ALA A 84 -5.35 -8.37 1.66
N ALA A 85 -6.16 -9.25 1.07
CA ALA A 85 -7.01 -8.91 -0.07
C ALA A 85 -8.06 -7.85 0.29
N THR A 86 -8.75 -8.02 1.43
CA THR A 86 -9.72 -7.03 1.93
C THR A 86 -9.06 -5.67 2.17
N VAL A 87 -7.87 -5.62 2.79
CA VAL A 87 -7.13 -4.36 2.98
C VAL A 87 -6.83 -3.70 1.65
N LEU A 88 -6.33 -4.45 0.65
CA LEU A 88 -6.07 -3.89 -0.68
C LEU A 88 -7.33 -3.33 -1.34
N GLN A 89 -8.48 -4.02 -1.23
CA GLN A 89 -9.75 -3.55 -1.78
C GLN A 89 -10.22 -2.26 -1.08
N THR A 90 -10.09 -2.20 0.24
CA THR A 90 -10.41 -0.99 1.02
C THR A 90 -9.55 0.19 0.59
N LEU A 91 -8.24 -0.02 0.41
CA LEU A 91 -7.33 1.02 -0.09
C LEU A 91 -7.72 1.50 -1.48
N VAL A 92 -8.07 0.59 -2.40
CA VAL A 92 -8.54 0.95 -3.74
C VAL A 92 -9.80 1.82 -3.63
N ALA A 93 -10.77 1.44 -2.80
CA ALA A 93 -12.00 2.20 -2.63
C ALA A 93 -11.74 3.60 -2.06
N LEU A 94 -10.95 3.71 -0.98
CA LEU A 94 -10.65 4.98 -0.32
C LEU A 94 -9.95 6.00 -1.21
N PHE A 95 -9.03 5.55 -2.07
CA PHE A 95 -8.21 6.47 -2.88
C PHE A 95 -8.72 6.68 -4.29
N LYS A 96 -9.60 5.81 -4.80
CA LYS A 96 -10.21 5.96 -6.13
C LYS A 96 -11.47 6.83 -6.12
N ASP A 97 -12.24 6.79 -5.03
CA ASP A 97 -13.51 7.52 -4.91
C ASP A 97 -13.79 7.89 -3.44
N PRO A 98 -13.17 8.96 -2.92
CA PRO A 98 -13.51 9.45 -1.60
C PRO A 98 -14.91 10.09 -1.63
N GLN A 99 -15.86 9.40 -1.01
CA GLN A 99 -17.17 9.95 -0.65
C GLN A 99 -17.04 11.27 0.12
#